data_AF-A0A178CMC7-F1
#
_entry.id   AF-A0A178CMC7-F1
#
_cell.length_a   1.000
_cell.length_b   1.000
_cell.length_c   1.000
_cell.angle_alpha   90.00
_cell.angle_beta   90.00
_cell.angle_gamma   90.00
#
_symmetry.space_group_name_H-M   'P 1'
#
loop_
_entity.id
_entity.type
_entity.pdbx_description
1 polymer ?
#
loop_
_entity_poly.entity_id
_entity_poly.type
_entity_poly.pdbx_seq_one_letter_code
_entity_poly.pdbx_strand_id
1 'polypeptide(L)'
;MCHGFGAVKEIGADTFAEEFTTSIPVCALVYDNRSLGTSDGLHRQAVIPALQCSDHSDATTHAQLGPEVDPQRVAVWGTSYNGAYALSITAVDLRVKAIVSQGGVTPALPQA
;
A
#
# COMPACT_ATOMS: atom_id res chain seq x y z
N MET A 1 -1.14 1.77 -3.81
CA MET A 1 0.33 1.70 -3.86
C MET A 1 0.87 2.41 -2.64
N CYS A 2 1.84 1.84 -1.93
CA CYS A 2 2.34 2.46 -0.71
C CYS A 2 3.85 2.21 -0.48
N HIS A 3 4.48 3.20 0.15
CA HIS A 3 5.93 3.29 0.36
C HIS A 3 6.42 2.38 1.50
N GLY A 4 7.73 2.19 1.59
CA GLY A 4 8.40 1.38 2.62
C GLY A 4 8.47 2.04 4.01
N PHE A 5 9.22 1.42 4.92
CA PHE A 5 9.35 1.84 6.33
C PHE A 5 9.82 3.29 6.47
N GLY A 6 9.03 4.13 7.17
CA GLY A 6 9.38 5.52 7.48
C GLY A 6 9.51 6.46 6.26
N ALA A 7 9.22 5.97 5.05
CA ALA A 7 9.26 6.76 3.83
C ALA A 7 7.98 7.60 3.67
N VAL A 8 7.89 8.30 2.54
CA VAL A 8 6.69 8.99 2.03
C VAL A 8 6.51 8.63 0.56
N LYS A 9 5.33 8.89 0.00
CA LYS A 9 4.96 8.54 -1.39
C LYS A 9 5.90 9.14 -2.43
N GLU A 10 6.47 10.32 -2.16
CA GLU A 10 7.41 11.02 -3.04
C GLU A 10 8.81 10.35 -3.10
N ILE A 11 9.07 9.34 -2.27
CA ILE A 11 10.31 8.55 -2.31
C ILE A 11 10.09 7.35 -3.23
N GLY A 12 9.69 7.64 -4.47
CA GLY A 12 9.63 6.70 -5.60
C GLY A 12 8.32 5.94 -5.79
N ALA A 13 7.41 5.88 -4.79
CA ALA A 13 6.13 5.21 -4.97
C ALA A 13 5.24 5.91 -6.00
N ASP A 14 5.32 7.24 -6.06
CA ASP A 14 4.72 8.08 -7.09
C ASP A 14 5.32 7.84 -8.49
N THR A 15 6.64 7.70 -8.57
CA THR A 15 7.35 7.43 -9.83
C THR A 15 6.94 6.09 -10.43
N PHE A 16 6.81 5.04 -9.60
CA PHE A 16 6.28 3.75 -10.06
C PHE A 16 4.82 3.85 -10.51
N ALA A 17 4.02 4.67 -9.82
CA ALA A 17 2.62 4.86 -10.21
C ALA A 17 2.50 5.55 -11.57
N GLU A 18 3.29 6.60 -11.79
CA GLU A 18 3.37 7.29 -13.08
C GLU A 18 3.73 6.32 -14.21
N GLU A 19 4.77 5.52 -14.01
CA GLU A 19 5.18 4.50 -14.98
C GLU A 19 4.06 3.48 -15.24
N PHE A 20 3.41 2.93 -14.22
CA PHE A 20 2.30 1.99 -14.41
C PHE A 20 1.13 2.61 -15.16
N THR A 21 0.70 3.81 -14.79
CA THR A 21 -0.44 4.49 -15.45
C THR A 21 -0.13 4.91 -16.88
N THR A 22 1.15 5.13 -17.22
CA THR A 22 1.59 5.44 -18.58
C THR A 22 1.70 4.17 -19.45
N SER A 23 2.15 3.07 -18.86
CA SER A 23 2.50 1.85 -19.60
C SER A 23 1.36 0.83 -19.72
N ILE A 24 0.36 0.86 -18.82
CA ILE A 24 -0.78 -0.05 -18.83
C ILE A 24 -2.09 0.65 -18.41
N PRO A 25 -3.27 0.16 -18.84
CA PRO A 25 -4.56 0.77 -18.50
C PRO A 25 -4.96 0.45 -17.06
N VAL A 26 -4.38 1.17 -16.11
CA VAL A 26 -4.66 1.08 -14.67
C VAL A 26 -4.78 2.47 -14.07
N CYS A 27 -5.57 2.57 -13.00
CA CYS A 27 -5.56 3.74 -12.12
C CYS A 27 -4.72 3.42 -10.87
N ALA A 28 -3.97 4.40 -10.37
CA ALA A 28 -3.13 4.23 -9.20
C ALA A 28 -3.54 5.19 -8.07
N LEU A 29 -3.91 4.63 -6.92
CA LEU A 29 -3.98 5.37 -5.66
C LEU A 29 -2.63 5.24 -4.95
N VAL A 30 -1.91 6.35 -4.78
CA VAL A 30 -0.65 6.43 -4.02
C VAL A 30 -0.88 7.30 -2.79
N TYR A 31 -0.48 6.81 -1.62
CA TYR A 31 -0.74 7.51 -0.37
C TYR A 31 0.38 7.30 0.64
N ASP A 32 0.47 8.22 1.60
CA ASP A 32 1.33 8.06 2.77
C ASP A 32 0.62 7.22 3.81
N ASN A 33 1.31 6.26 4.40
CA ASN A 33 0.78 5.56 5.56
C ASN A 33 0.41 6.57 6.67
N ARG A 34 -0.57 6.21 7.52
CA ARG A 34 -0.92 7.02 8.69
C ARG A 34 0.32 7.49 9.47
N SER A 35 0.24 8.68 10.03
CA SER A 35 1.31 9.35 10.78
C SER A 35 2.55 9.74 9.97
N LEU A 36 2.60 9.47 8.66
CA LEU A 36 3.72 9.80 7.77
C LEU A 36 3.29 10.80 6.70
N GLY A 37 4.29 11.49 6.11
CA GLY A 37 4.10 12.44 5.02
C GLY A 37 2.94 13.42 5.25
N THR A 38 2.03 13.48 4.28
CA THR A 38 0.85 14.35 4.31
C THR A 38 -0.38 13.69 4.94
N SER A 39 -0.32 12.39 5.26
CA SER A 39 -1.44 11.69 5.92
C SER A 39 -1.52 12.04 7.40
N ASP A 40 -2.74 12.12 7.92
CA ASP A 40 -3.00 12.37 9.34
C ASP A 40 -2.53 11.22 10.24
N GLY A 41 -2.47 11.47 11.55
CA GLY A 41 -2.17 10.46 12.57
C GLY A 41 -1.36 11.01 13.74
N LEU A 42 -1.66 10.49 14.94
CA LEU A 42 -0.92 10.74 16.17
C LEU A 42 -0.45 9.42 16.78
N HIS A 43 0.81 9.28 17.22
CA HIS A 43 1.92 10.23 17.12
C HIS A 43 2.51 10.27 15.69
N ARG A 44 3.12 11.41 15.29
CA ARG A 44 3.83 11.52 14.00
C ARG A 44 5.00 10.53 13.96
N GLN A 45 5.31 10.03 12.76
CA GLN A 45 6.40 9.08 12.52
C GLN A 45 6.20 7.70 13.16
N ALA A 46 5.01 7.40 13.69
CA ALA A 46 4.70 6.09 14.25
C ALA A 46 4.41 5.08 13.14
N VAL A 47 5.26 4.06 13.02
CA VAL A 47 5.04 2.91 12.14
C VAL A 47 4.44 1.76 12.96
N ILE A 48 3.12 1.59 12.87
CA ILE A 48 2.39 0.53 13.57
C ILE A 48 1.77 -0.40 12.51
N PRO A 49 2.38 -1.58 12.25
CA PRO A 49 2.01 -2.42 11.10
C PRO A 49 0.55 -2.84 11.08
N ALA A 50 -0.02 -3.21 12.24
CA ALA A 50 -1.42 -3.62 12.31
C ALA A 50 -2.39 -2.51 11.86
N LEU A 51 -2.09 -1.26 12.22
CA LEU A 51 -2.92 -0.12 11.84
C LEU A 51 -2.71 0.23 10.36
N GLN A 52 -1.46 0.24 9.89
CA GLN A 52 -1.17 0.46 8.47
C GLN A 52 -1.79 -0.63 7.58
N CYS A 53 -1.84 -1.89 8.01
CA CYS A 53 -2.55 -2.96 7.31
C CYS A 53 -4.06 -2.67 7.23
N SER A 54 -4.67 -2.22 8.33
CA SER A 54 -6.09 -1.81 8.34
C SER A 54 -6.34 -0.66 7.35
N ASP A 55 -5.47 0.34 7.34
CA ASP A 55 -5.59 1.50 6.45
C ASP A 55 -5.54 1.09 4.97
N HIS A 56 -4.90 -0.04 4.60
CA HIS A 56 -4.93 -0.54 3.22
C HIS A 56 -6.32 -1.01 2.79
N SER A 57 -7.12 -1.57 3.69
CA SER A 57 -8.51 -1.93 3.40
C SER A 57 -9.37 -0.69 3.21
N ASP A 58 -9.10 0.39 3.96
CA ASP A 58 -9.77 1.68 3.77
C ASP A 58 -9.34 2.35 2.46
N ALA A 59 -8.04 2.31 2.13
CA ALA A 59 -7.54 2.77 0.84
C ALA A 59 -8.13 1.96 -0.33
N THR A 60 -8.36 0.66 -0.15
CA THR A 60 -9.06 -0.19 -1.13
C THR A 60 -10.51 0.26 -1.31
N THR A 61 -11.22 0.52 -0.22
CA THR A 61 -12.58 1.08 -0.26
C THR A 61 -12.60 2.40 -1.02
N HIS A 62 -11.67 3.31 -0.70
CA HIS A 62 -11.59 4.62 -1.35
C HIS A 62 -11.27 4.49 -2.85
N ALA A 63 -10.32 3.64 -3.23
CA ALA A 63 -9.98 3.41 -4.64
C ALA A 63 -11.18 2.92 -5.46
N GLN A 64 -12.02 2.05 -4.88
CA GLN A 64 -13.23 1.54 -5.53
C GLN A 64 -14.32 2.59 -5.76
N LEU A 65 -14.23 3.77 -5.14
CA LEU A 65 -15.17 4.87 -5.39
C LEU A 65 -14.86 5.63 -6.69
N GLY A 66 -13.69 5.40 -7.30
CA GLY A 66 -13.32 6.01 -8.57
C GLY A 66 -14.24 5.52 -9.70
N PRO A 67 -14.84 6.42 -10.51
CA PRO A 67 -15.79 6.03 -11.55
C PRO A 67 -15.18 5.14 -12.65
N GLU A 68 -13.85 5.20 -12.81
CA GLU A 68 -13.10 4.41 -13.80
C GLU A 68 -12.59 3.07 -13.23
N VAL A 69 -12.82 2.80 -11.94
CA VAL A 69 -12.29 1.61 -11.26
C VAL A 69 -13.29 0.47 -11.32
N ASP A 70 -12.86 -0.67 -11.88
CA ASP A 70 -13.59 -1.93 -11.77
C ASP A 70 -13.33 -2.55 -10.38
N PRO A 71 -14.34 -2.65 -9.49
CA PRO A 71 -14.16 -3.16 -8.14
C PRO A 71 -13.78 -4.64 -8.10
N GLN A 72 -13.94 -5.39 -9.21
CA GLN A 72 -13.49 -6.78 -9.33
C GLN A 72 -12.03 -6.89 -9.77
N ARG A 73 -11.33 -5.79 -10.06
CA ARG A 73 -9.96 -5.77 -10.59
C ARG A 73 -9.03 -4.88 -9.77
N VAL A 74 -9.06 -5.04 -8.45
CA VAL A 74 -8.20 -4.30 -7.53
C VAL A 74 -6.91 -5.08 -7.23
N ALA A 75 -5.77 -4.40 -7.31
CA ALA A 75 -4.47 -4.94 -6.90
C ALA A 75 -3.80 -4.04 -5.86
N VAL A 76 -2.97 -4.63 -5.02
CA VAL A 76 -2.10 -3.90 -4.08
C VAL A 76 -0.66 -3.98 -4.55
N TRP A 77 0.06 -2.87 -4.40
CA TRP A 77 1.49 -2.79 -4.66
C TRP A 77 2.16 -2.18 -3.43
N GLY A 78 3.28 -2.77 -3.02
CA GLY A 78 4.09 -2.29 -1.91
C GLY A 78 5.57 -2.56 -2.12
N THR A 79 6.40 -1.63 -1.65
CA THR A 79 7.87 -1.74 -1.69
C THR A 79 8.46 -1.94 -0.29
N SER A 80 9.57 -2.67 -0.21
CA SER A 80 10.32 -2.90 1.03
C SER A 80 9.41 -3.44 2.15
N TYR A 81 9.35 -2.76 3.29
CA TYR A 81 8.49 -3.10 4.42
C TYR A 81 7.04 -3.32 3.98
N ASN A 82 6.47 -2.42 3.18
CA ASN A 82 5.10 -2.55 2.70
C ASN A 82 4.92 -3.74 1.75
N GLY A 83 5.94 -4.08 0.97
CA GLY A 83 5.94 -5.29 0.14
C GLY A 83 5.74 -6.57 0.95
N ALA A 84 6.25 -6.63 2.19
CA ALA A 84 6.02 -7.77 3.09
C ALA A 84 4.60 -7.76 3.68
N TYR A 85 4.07 -6.60 4.07
CA TYR A 85 2.71 -6.49 4.64
C TYR A 85 1.59 -6.58 3.62
N ALA A 86 1.84 -6.22 2.35
CA ALA A 86 0.89 -6.38 1.25
C ALA A 86 0.35 -7.82 1.16
N LEU A 87 1.18 -8.82 1.51
CA LEU A 87 0.76 -10.21 1.61
C LEU A 87 -0.29 -10.43 2.71
N SER A 88 -0.05 -9.90 3.91
CA SER A 88 -0.97 -10.01 5.05
C SER A 88 -2.32 -9.34 4.79
N ILE A 89 -2.34 -8.24 4.03
CA ILE A 89 -3.58 -7.54 3.65
C ILE A 89 -4.49 -8.44 2.82
N THR A 90 -3.95 -9.14 1.82
CA THR A 90 -4.77 -10.03 0.98
C THR A 90 -5.23 -11.30 1.67
N ALA A 91 -4.57 -11.69 2.76
CA ALA A 91 -5.04 -12.79 3.58
C ALA A 91 -6.39 -12.46 4.26
N VAL A 92 -6.72 -11.16 4.42
CA VAL A 92 -7.93 -10.71 5.13
C VAL A 92 -8.89 -9.91 4.24
N ASP A 93 -8.42 -9.26 3.18
CA ASP A 93 -9.24 -8.45 2.27
C ASP A 93 -9.39 -9.10 0.89
N LEU A 94 -10.45 -9.89 0.74
CA LEU A 94 -10.74 -10.66 -0.48
C LEU A 94 -11.11 -9.80 -1.71
N ARG A 95 -11.24 -8.48 -1.55
CA ARG A 95 -11.45 -7.56 -2.68
C ARG A 95 -10.18 -7.42 -3.52
N VAL A 96 -9.00 -7.58 -2.90
CA VAL A 96 -7.72 -7.54 -3.58
C VAL A 96 -7.50 -8.84 -4.35
N LYS A 97 -7.27 -8.74 -5.66
CA LYS A 97 -7.14 -9.88 -6.59
C LYS A 97 -5.71 -10.19 -6.99
N ALA A 98 -4.80 -9.24 -6.79
CA ALA A 98 -3.39 -9.40 -7.10
C ALA A 98 -2.52 -8.55 -6.18
N ILE A 99 -1.27 -8.96 -6.03
CA ILE A 99 -0.26 -8.29 -5.21
C ILE A 99 1.02 -8.18 -6.00
N VAL A 100 1.66 -7.02 -5.92
CA VAL A 100 3.05 -6.82 -6.32
C VAL A 100 3.86 -6.49 -5.08
N SER A 101 4.71 -7.42 -4.67
CA SER A 101 5.66 -7.24 -3.56
C SER A 101 7.04 -6.92 -4.13
N GLN A 102 7.48 -5.68 -4.03
CA GLN A 102 8.77 -5.24 -4.55
C GLN A 102 9.81 -5.18 -3.43
N GLY A 103 10.79 -6.09 -3.46
CA GLY A 103 11.87 -6.12 -2.46
C GLY A 103 11.36 -6.30 -1.03
N GLY A 104 10.28 -7.08 -0.85
CA GLY A 104 9.64 -7.30 0.44
C GLY A 104 10.62 -7.79 1.51
N VAL A 105 10.70 -7.08 2.64
CA VAL A 105 11.51 -7.49 3.80
C VAL A 105 10.57 -7.87 4.93
N THR A 106 10.47 -9.16 5.22
CA THR A 106 9.81 -9.63 6.43
C THR A 106 10.76 -9.40 7.62
N PRO A 107 10.31 -8.76 8.72
CA PRO A 107 11.11 -8.79 9.94
C PRO A 107 11.33 -10.25 10.34
N ALA A 108 12.53 -10.58 10.81
CA ALA A 108 12.79 -11.90 11.36
C ALA A 108 11.72 -12.20 12.42
N LEU A 109 10.99 -13.30 12.25
CA LEU A 109 10.13 -13.80 13.32
C LEU A 109 11.02 -13.93 14.56
N PRO A 110 10.58 -13.46 15.75
CA PRO A 110 11.32 -13.75 16.96
C PRO A 110 11.52 -15.27 17.01
N GLN A 111 12.79 -15.70 17.05
CA GLN A 111 13.07 -17.12 17.29
C GLN A 111 12.46 -17.45 18.65
N ALA A 112 11.56 -18.44 18.64
CA ALA A 112 10.95 -18.97 19.86
C ALA A 112 12.01 -19.63 20.75
#